data_AF-R2R806-F1
#
_entry.id   AF-R2R806-F1
#
_cell.length_a   1.000
_cell.length_b   1.000
_cell.length_c   1.000
_cell.angle_alpha   90.00
_cell.angle_beta   90.00
_cell.angle_gamma   90.00
#
_symmetry.space_group_name_H-M   'P 1'
#
loop_
_entity.id
_entity.type
_entity.pdbx_description
1 polymer ?
#
loop_
_entity_poly.entity_id
_entity_poly.type
_entity_poly.pdbx_seq_one_letter_code
_entity_poly.pdbx_strand_id
1 'polypeptide(L)'
;MNLGYARGHKLDQQFDLLEAYELDEIFSDSDLNFDVLKDPESDYRRLLDYAESGDCLVISFLEVISRDYHQLLDFINELETLKLDLIVLTSPELTLINWREVLFWASRNDQLVHPRLIKLKLKQEKNRNRETYSVFTRDPEAKQMYRDIVWRLLGKQKLRKIAKQKGIPIETVYRIQQEFKRLKLAFILAICFILAITTIKVTENFSDNLLIQIGVCVVSTLVILYNTLSDSEQS
;
A
#
# COMPACT_ATOMS: atom_id res chain seq x y z
N MET A 1 43.90 3.75 -16.38
CA MET A 1 43.98 2.64 -15.40
C MET A 1 42.58 2.10 -15.16
N ASN A 2 42.46 0.81 -14.85
CA ASN A 2 41.21 0.17 -14.46
C ASN A 2 41.18 0.06 -12.93
N LEU A 3 40.30 0.83 -12.30
CA LEU A 3 40.18 0.92 -10.85
C LEU A 3 38.93 0.17 -10.39
N GLY A 4 39.11 -0.88 -9.59
CA GLY A 4 38.03 -1.67 -9.05
C GLY A 4 37.38 -1.03 -7.83
N TYR A 5 36.05 -1.09 -7.73
CA TYR A 5 35.34 -0.71 -6.52
C TYR A 5 34.31 -1.76 -6.10
N ALA A 6 34.35 -2.14 -4.82
CA ALA A 6 33.42 -3.07 -4.20
C ALA A 6 32.81 -2.46 -2.93
N ARG A 7 31.53 -2.75 -2.65
CA ARG A 7 30.89 -2.26 -1.42
C ARG A 7 29.79 -3.17 -0.91
N GLY A 8 29.72 -3.28 0.41
CA GLY A 8 28.52 -3.72 1.12
C GLY A 8 28.30 -5.22 1.13
N HIS A 9 27.15 -5.69 0.61
CA HIS A 9 26.81 -7.12 0.70
C HIS A 9 27.51 -7.96 -0.37
N LYS A 10 27.86 -9.20 0.00
CA LYS A 10 28.49 -10.19 -0.90
C LYS A 10 29.82 -9.70 -1.49
N LEU A 11 30.66 -9.07 -0.68
CA LEU A 11 31.97 -8.60 -1.10
C LEU A 11 32.80 -9.70 -1.74
N ASP A 12 32.81 -10.92 -1.19
CA ASP A 12 33.53 -12.05 -1.80
C ASP A 12 33.13 -12.27 -3.28
N GLN A 13 31.83 -12.26 -3.58
CA GLN A 13 31.34 -12.38 -4.96
C GLN A 13 31.73 -11.19 -5.83
N GLN A 14 31.80 -9.99 -5.26
CA GLN A 14 32.25 -8.81 -6.00
C GLN A 14 33.74 -8.87 -6.30
N PHE A 15 34.56 -9.30 -5.33
CA PHE A 15 35.98 -9.50 -5.51
C PHE A 15 36.26 -10.60 -6.54
N ASP A 16 35.56 -11.74 -6.47
CA ASP A 16 35.70 -12.80 -7.47
C ASP A 16 35.47 -12.29 -8.91
N LEU A 17 34.51 -11.38 -9.10
CA LEU A 17 34.22 -10.78 -10.41
C LEU A 17 35.27 -9.74 -10.82
N LEU A 18 35.71 -8.91 -9.86
CA LEU A 18 36.71 -7.88 -10.09
C LEU A 18 38.08 -8.48 -10.39
N GLU A 19 38.51 -9.49 -9.63
CA GLU A 19 39.78 -10.21 -9.83
C GLU A 19 39.82 -10.99 -11.14
N ALA A 20 38.67 -11.39 -11.67
CA ALA A 20 38.57 -11.99 -13.00
C ALA A 20 38.75 -10.97 -14.13
N TYR A 21 38.77 -9.67 -13.82
CA TYR A 21 39.01 -8.57 -14.75
C TYR A 21 40.42 -8.00 -14.57
N GLU A 22 41.00 -7.41 -15.62
CA GLU A 22 42.33 -6.80 -15.57
C GLU A 22 42.27 -5.43 -14.86
N LEU A 23 42.44 -5.44 -13.54
CA LEU A 23 42.43 -4.26 -12.66
C LEU A 23 43.85 -3.88 -12.19
N ASP A 24 44.08 -2.58 -12.06
CA ASP A 24 45.32 -2.03 -11.52
C ASP A 24 45.29 -1.96 -9.98
N GLU A 25 44.17 -1.54 -9.41
CA GLU A 25 43.97 -1.37 -7.96
C GLU A 25 42.50 -1.61 -7.59
N ILE A 26 42.22 -2.08 -6.37
CA ILE A 26 40.86 -2.33 -5.88
C ILE A 26 40.62 -1.59 -4.56
N PHE A 27 39.53 -0.84 -4.49
CA PHE A 27 39.07 -0.12 -3.31
C PHE A 27 37.77 -0.74 -2.79
N SER A 28 37.57 -0.73 -1.47
CA SER A 28 36.34 -1.31 -0.92
C SER A 28 35.83 -0.67 0.36
N ASP A 29 34.53 -0.40 0.42
CA ASP A 29 33.85 0.03 1.63
C ASP A 29 33.06 -1.13 2.26
N SER A 30 33.26 -1.36 3.55
CA SER A 30 32.53 -2.40 4.30
C SER A 30 31.12 -1.95 4.73
N ASP A 31 30.83 -0.65 4.70
CA ASP A 31 29.55 -0.12 5.14
C ASP A 31 28.43 -0.42 4.13
N LEU A 32 27.27 -0.78 4.66
CA LEU A 32 26.05 -1.02 3.91
C LEU A 32 25.28 0.26 3.61
N ASN A 33 25.54 1.35 4.34
CA ASN A 33 24.87 2.61 4.11
C ASN A 33 25.37 3.28 2.81
N PHE A 34 24.44 3.73 1.97
CA PHE A 34 24.71 4.48 0.74
C PHE A 34 25.31 5.85 1.01
N ASP A 35 25.12 6.40 2.22
CA ASP A 35 25.75 7.66 2.61
C ASP A 35 27.29 7.56 2.73
N VAL A 36 27.86 6.35 2.81
CA VAL A 36 29.32 6.16 2.90
C VAL A 36 30.05 6.75 1.70
N LEU A 37 29.42 6.80 0.51
CA LEU A 37 30.00 7.40 -0.70
C LEU A 37 30.23 8.92 -0.56
N LYS A 38 29.57 9.55 0.41
CA LYS A 38 29.74 10.98 0.73
C LYS A 38 30.69 11.20 1.91
N ASP A 39 31.11 10.13 2.58
CA ASP A 39 32.07 10.21 3.68
C ASP A 39 33.45 10.54 3.10
N PRO A 40 34.10 11.64 3.53
CA PRO A 40 35.45 11.98 3.11
C PRO A 40 36.48 10.88 3.38
N GLU A 41 36.25 10.04 4.39
CA GLU A 41 37.18 8.96 4.78
C GLU A 41 36.90 7.63 4.05
N SER A 42 35.89 7.58 3.17
CA SER A 42 35.51 6.36 2.44
C SER A 42 36.56 5.94 1.41
N ASP A 43 36.62 4.64 1.15
CA ASP A 43 37.49 4.06 0.13
C ASP A 43 37.05 4.51 -1.27
N TYR A 44 35.75 4.76 -1.46
CA TYR A 44 35.25 5.41 -2.67
C TYR A 44 35.87 6.80 -2.89
N ARG A 45 35.94 7.64 -1.85
CA ARG A 45 36.53 8.96 -1.98
C ARG A 45 38.03 8.87 -2.26
N ARG A 46 38.71 7.96 -1.58
CA ARG A 46 40.13 7.67 -1.83
C ARG A 46 40.37 7.18 -3.27
N LEU A 47 39.48 6.39 -3.83
CA LEU A 47 39.51 5.99 -5.24
C LEU A 47 39.41 7.23 -6.15
N LEU A 48 38.41 8.09 -5.93
CA LEU A 48 38.21 9.27 -6.77
C LEU A 48 39.39 10.24 -6.70
N ASP A 49 40.00 10.40 -5.53
CA ASP A 49 41.18 11.24 -5.34
C ASP A 49 42.46 10.60 -5.92
N TYR A 50 42.50 9.27 -6.05
CA TYR A 50 43.57 8.52 -6.71
C TYR A 50 43.44 8.52 -8.24
N ALA A 51 42.21 8.54 -8.76
CA ALA A 51 41.92 8.44 -10.18
C ALA A 51 42.37 9.68 -10.97
N GLU A 52 42.90 9.45 -12.16
CA GLU A 52 43.26 10.50 -13.12
C GLU A 52 42.26 10.58 -14.27
N SER A 53 42.22 11.73 -14.95
CA SER A 53 41.37 11.92 -16.13
C SER A 53 41.71 10.91 -17.21
N GLY A 54 40.72 10.13 -17.66
CA GLY A 54 40.88 9.04 -18.64
C GLY A 54 41.00 7.65 -18.02
N ASP A 55 41.01 7.54 -16.68
CA ASP A 55 40.88 6.26 -16.00
C ASP A 55 39.46 5.71 -16.09
N CYS A 56 39.33 4.40 -15.86
CA CYS A 56 38.07 3.67 -15.89
C CYS A 56 37.76 3.10 -14.51
N LEU A 57 36.58 3.45 -13.99
CA LEU A 57 36.02 2.83 -12.80
C LEU A 57 35.33 1.52 -13.19
N VAL A 58 35.69 0.43 -12.53
CA VAL A 58 35.14 -0.90 -12.75
C VAL A 58 34.39 -1.36 -11.51
N ILE A 59 33.12 -1.69 -11.67
CA ILE A 59 32.26 -2.22 -10.60
C ILE A 59 31.60 -3.53 -11.01
N SER A 60 31.31 -4.38 -10.03
CA SER A 60 30.62 -5.65 -10.29
C SER A 60 29.17 -5.44 -10.74
N PHE A 61 28.41 -4.64 -9.96
CA PHE A 61 27.00 -4.38 -10.16
C PHE A 61 26.71 -2.89 -9.92
N LEU A 62 25.69 -2.34 -10.58
CA LEU A 62 25.29 -0.95 -10.35
C LEU A 62 24.81 -0.69 -8.91
N GLU A 63 24.25 -1.73 -8.25
CA GLU A 63 23.82 -1.67 -6.86
C GLU A 63 24.96 -1.42 -5.85
N VAL A 64 26.22 -1.66 -6.25
CA VAL A 64 27.39 -1.31 -5.46
C VAL A 64 27.42 0.19 -5.17
N ILE A 65 26.96 1.00 -6.12
CA ILE A 65 26.81 2.45 -5.95
C ILE A 65 25.48 2.78 -5.30
N SER A 66 24.36 2.50 -5.97
CA SER A 66 23.03 2.77 -5.43
C SER A 66 21.94 1.91 -6.08
N ARG A 67 20.82 1.76 -5.37
CA ARG A 67 19.56 1.25 -5.94
C ARG A 67 18.61 2.37 -6.35
N ASP A 68 18.93 3.61 -5.99
CA ASP A 68 18.16 4.79 -6.34
C ASP A 68 18.64 5.36 -7.68
N TYR A 69 17.76 5.42 -8.66
CA TYR A 69 18.07 5.96 -9.99
C TYR A 69 18.56 7.41 -9.96
N HIS A 70 18.10 8.24 -9.01
CA HIS A 70 18.60 9.62 -8.89
C HIS A 70 20.04 9.66 -8.41
N GLN A 71 20.39 8.84 -7.41
CA GLN A 71 21.76 8.75 -6.90
C GLN A 71 22.71 8.17 -7.97
N LEU A 72 22.23 7.21 -8.75
CA LEU A 72 22.99 6.67 -9.88
C LEU A 72 23.21 7.73 -10.98
N LEU A 73 22.22 8.59 -11.25
CA LEU A 73 22.41 9.70 -12.19
C LEU A 73 23.43 10.71 -11.68
N ASP A 74 23.41 11.04 -10.38
CA ASP A 74 24.40 11.92 -9.76
C ASP A 74 25.81 11.33 -9.86
N PHE A 75 25.95 10.02 -9.59
CA PHE A 75 27.19 9.28 -9.78
C PHE A 75 27.71 9.35 -11.22
N ILE A 76 26.85 9.12 -12.23
CA ILE A 76 27.26 9.22 -13.64
C ILE A 76 27.72 10.65 -13.99
N ASN A 77 27.09 11.68 -13.41
CA ASN A 77 27.51 13.08 -13.60
C ASN A 77 28.86 13.38 -12.93
N GLU A 78 29.14 12.78 -11.76
CA GLU A 78 30.42 12.89 -11.07
C GLU A 78 31.55 12.30 -11.93
N LEU A 79 31.36 11.08 -12.46
CA LEU A 79 32.35 10.44 -13.34
C LEU A 79 32.61 11.26 -14.61
N GLU A 80 31.55 11.78 -15.25
CA GLU A 80 31.69 12.64 -16.43
C GLU A 80 32.49 13.91 -16.11
N THR A 81 32.27 14.52 -14.94
CA THR A 81 32.99 15.71 -14.49
C THR A 81 34.47 15.43 -14.27
N LEU A 82 34.78 14.26 -13.69
CA LEU A 82 36.15 13.77 -13.47
C LEU A 82 36.80 13.19 -14.73
N LYS A 83 36.04 13.09 -15.84
CA LYS A 83 36.45 12.44 -17.10
C LYS A 83 36.90 11.00 -16.90
N LEU A 84 36.17 10.28 -16.05
CA LEU A 84 36.34 8.85 -15.82
C LEU A 84 35.34 8.08 -16.67
N ASP A 85 35.74 6.90 -17.15
CA ASP A 85 34.83 5.94 -17.77
C ASP A 85 34.26 4.96 -16.74
N LEU A 86 33.20 4.24 -17.11
CA LEU A 86 32.52 3.27 -16.25
C LEU A 86 32.35 1.93 -16.96
N ILE A 87 32.79 0.86 -16.30
CA ILE A 87 32.49 -0.52 -16.67
C ILE A 87 31.72 -1.18 -15.53
N VAL A 88 30.57 -1.77 -15.87
CA VAL A 88 29.78 -2.59 -14.94
C VAL A 88 29.78 -4.03 -15.45
N LEU A 89 30.53 -4.91 -14.76
CA LEU A 89 30.86 -6.25 -15.25
C LEU A 89 29.64 -7.14 -15.52
N THR A 90 28.52 -6.89 -14.84
CA THR A 90 27.28 -7.67 -14.99
C THR A 90 26.28 -7.08 -15.97
N SER A 91 26.70 -6.11 -16.77
CA SER A 91 25.85 -5.40 -17.73
C SER A 91 26.49 -5.38 -19.12
N PRO A 92 25.72 -5.12 -20.20
CA PRO A 92 26.32 -4.87 -21.51
C PRO A 92 27.27 -3.66 -21.48
N GLU A 93 28.22 -3.61 -22.41
CA GLU A 93 29.10 -2.46 -22.57
C GLU A 93 28.29 -1.22 -22.95
N LEU A 94 28.23 -0.25 -22.03
CA LEU A 94 27.48 0.99 -22.18
C LEU A 94 28.40 2.16 -21.84
N THR A 95 28.33 3.21 -22.65
CA THR A 95 28.98 4.50 -22.36
C THR A 95 28.24 5.23 -21.24
N LEU A 96 28.87 6.23 -20.61
CA LEU A 96 28.21 7.09 -19.62
C LEU A 96 26.93 7.75 -20.14
N ILE A 97 26.90 8.11 -21.43
CA ILE A 97 25.70 8.69 -22.08
C ILE A 97 24.59 7.65 -22.12
N ASN A 98 24.89 6.42 -22.56
CA ASN A 98 23.90 5.34 -22.61
C ASN A 98 23.37 5.01 -21.21
N TRP A 99 24.24 4.98 -20.20
CA TRP A 99 23.83 4.79 -18.81
C TRP A 99 22.87 5.87 -18.34
N ARG A 100 23.17 7.13 -18.63
CA ARG A 100 22.31 8.26 -18.28
C ARG A 100 20.93 8.16 -18.91
N GLU A 101 20.87 7.81 -20.20
CA GLU A 101 19.60 7.64 -20.90
C GLU A 101 18.75 6.52 -20.29
N VAL A 102 19.36 5.36 -20.02
CA VAL A 102 18.69 4.21 -19.40
C VAL A 102 18.18 4.54 -17.99
N LEU A 103 19.03 5.16 -17.16
CA LEU A 103 18.68 5.53 -15.79
C LEU A 103 17.62 6.63 -15.74
N PHE A 104 17.71 7.63 -16.62
CA PHE A 104 16.70 8.68 -16.74
C PHE A 104 15.36 8.10 -17.20
N TRP A 105 15.37 7.21 -18.19
CA TRP A 105 14.18 6.50 -18.63
C TRP A 105 13.59 5.66 -17.48
N ALA A 106 14.42 4.90 -16.76
CA ALA A 106 13.97 4.07 -15.64
C ALA A 106 13.36 4.91 -14.51
N SER A 107 14.02 6.01 -14.12
CA SER A 107 13.52 6.96 -13.11
C SER A 107 12.15 7.53 -13.49
N ARG A 108 11.98 7.97 -14.76
CA ARG A 108 10.69 8.51 -15.23
C ARG A 108 9.59 7.46 -15.33
N ASN A 109 9.96 6.20 -15.55
CA ASN A 109 9.04 5.08 -15.74
C ASN A 109 9.01 4.14 -14.53
N ASP A 110 9.47 4.57 -13.36
CA ASP A 110 9.56 3.77 -12.13
C ASP A 110 8.22 3.06 -11.80
N GLN A 111 7.11 3.73 -12.12
CA GLN A 111 5.76 3.16 -12.01
C GLN A 111 5.56 1.91 -12.91
N LEU A 112 6.01 1.96 -14.18
CA LEU A 112 5.92 0.84 -15.12
C LEU A 112 6.90 -0.30 -14.79
N VAL A 113 8.08 0.05 -14.26
CA VAL A 113 9.12 -0.92 -13.86
C VAL A 113 8.68 -1.71 -12.62
N HIS A 114 7.88 -1.11 -11.74
CA HIS A 114 7.39 -1.76 -10.52
C HIS A 114 5.85 -1.83 -10.41
N PRO A 115 5.18 -2.70 -11.20
CA PRO A 115 3.72 -2.86 -11.17
C PRO A 115 3.14 -3.21 -9.80
N ARG A 116 3.95 -3.86 -8.93
CA ARG A 116 3.57 -4.19 -7.55
C ARG A 116 3.42 -2.94 -6.68
N LEU A 117 4.28 -1.93 -6.84
CA LEU A 117 4.21 -0.68 -6.09
C LEU A 117 2.98 0.14 -6.51
N ILE A 118 2.64 0.15 -7.80
CA ILE A 118 1.36 0.71 -8.28
C ILE A 118 0.18 0.02 -7.57
N LYS A 119 0.12 -1.31 -7.59
CA LYS A 119 -0.97 -2.07 -6.96
C LYS A 119 -1.08 -1.78 -5.46
N LEU A 120 0.05 -1.62 -4.76
CA LEU A 120 0.08 -1.26 -3.35
C LEU A 120 -0.43 0.17 -3.10
N LYS A 121 0.03 1.16 -3.87
CA LYS A 121 -0.47 2.55 -3.79
C LYS A 121 -1.98 2.63 -4.06
N LEU A 122 -2.45 2.00 -5.14
CA LEU A 122 -3.88 1.93 -5.47
C LEU A 122 -4.70 1.25 -4.35
N LYS A 123 -4.17 0.19 -3.74
CA LYS A 123 -4.82 -0.48 -2.60
C LYS A 123 -4.87 0.42 -1.36
N GLN A 124 -3.79 1.17 -1.09
CA GLN A 124 -3.75 2.13 0.02
C GLN A 124 -4.72 3.29 -0.19
N GLU A 125 -4.79 3.87 -1.38
CA GLU A 125 -5.76 4.92 -1.72
C GLU A 125 -7.20 4.42 -1.63
N LYS A 126 -7.47 3.22 -2.16
CA LYS A 126 -8.78 2.58 -2.04
C LYS A 126 -9.17 2.34 -0.57
N ASN A 127 -8.22 1.93 0.27
CA ASN A 127 -8.46 1.77 1.70
C ASN A 127 -8.72 3.11 2.40
N ARG A 128 -7.94 4.16 2.07
CA ARG A 128 -8.19 5.53 2.57
C ARG A 128 -9.60 6.00 2.22
N ASN A 129 -10.02 5.87 0.96
CA ASN A 129 -11.37 6.22 0.50
C ASN A 129 -12.49 5.34 1.10
N ARG A 130 -12.16 4.13 1.59
CA ARG A 130 -13.08 3.27 2.34
C ARG A 130 -13.31 3.79 3.75
N GLU A 131 -12.23 4.19 4.41
CA GLU A 131 -12.26 4.72 5.79
C GLU A 131 -12.83 6.15 5.87
N THR A 132 -12.80 6.92 4.78
CA THR A 132 -13.32 8.29 4.76
C THR A 132 -14.82 8.36 5.04
N TYR A 133 -15.66 7.47 4.50
CA TYR A 133 -17.11 7.53 4.70
C TYR A 133 -17.61 6.22 5.31
N SER A 134 -17.57 6.13 6.64
CA SER A 134 -18.01 4.98 7.43
C SER A 134 -18.69 5.41 8.73
N VAL A 135 -19.37 4.47 9.40
CA VAL A 135 -19.96 4.67 10.75
C VAL A 135 -18.90 5.08 11.78
N PHE A 136 -17.67 4.60 11.63
CA PHE A 136 -16.58 4.71 12.60
C PHE A 136 -15.52 5.75 12.23
N THR A 137 -15.78 6.58 11.20
CA THR A 137 -14.86 7.62 10.77
C THR A 137 -14.61 8.63 11.90
N ARG A 138 -13.33 8.98 12.14
CA ARG A 138 -12.91 9.96 13.16
C ARG A 138 -13.16 11.41 12.73
N ASP A 139 -13.08 11.68 11.42
CA ASP A 139 -13.36 12.99 10.84
C ASP A 139 -14.84 13.40 11.04
N PRO A 140 -15.11 14.54 11.70
CA PRO A 140 -16.48 15.00 11.95
C PRO A 140 -17.26 15.32 10.67
N GLU A 141 -16.63 15.89 9.65
CA GLU A 141 -17.30 16.28 8.40
C GLU A 141 -17.75 15.05 7.63
N ALA A 142 -16.85 14.09 7.44
CA ALA A 142 -17.18 12.86 6.73
C ALA A 142 -18.18 11.97 7.51
N LYS A 143 -18.17 12.02 8.85
CA LYS A 143 -19.19 11.38 9.68
C LYS A 143 -20.57 12.01 9.51
N GLN A 144 -20.64 13.34 9.42
CA GLN A 144 -21.89 14.06 9.14
C GLN A 144 -22.40 13.73 7.74
N MET A 145 -21.50 13.73 6.74
CA MET A 145 -21.83 13.33 5.36
C MET A 145 -22.38 11.90 5.31
N TYR A 146 -21.76 10.95 6.00
CA TYR A 146 -22.25 9.57 6.10
C TYR A 146 -23.68 9.50 6.68
N ARG A 147 -23.95 10.20 7.79
CA ARG A 147 -25.28 10.24 8.40
C ARG A 147 -26.32 10.82 7.47
N ASP A 148 -26.00 11.91 6.77
CA ASP A 148 -26.90 12.53 5.80
C ASP A 148 -27.25 11.59 4.64
N ILE A 149 -26.27 10.83 4.15
CA ILE A 149 -26.50 9.82 3.10
C ILE A 149 -27.44 8.73 3.63
N VAL A 150 -27.19 8.21 4.83
CA VAL A 150 -28.04 7.19 5.46
C VAL A 150 -29.48 7.70 5.65
N TRP A 151 -29.66 8.94 6.12
CA TRP A 151 -30.98 9.55 6.26
C TRP A 151 -31.73 9.66 4.92
N ARG A 152 -31.03 9.99 3.85
CA ARG A 152 -31.62 10.06 2.50
C ARG A 152 -31.93 8.69 1.93
N LEU A 153 -31.11 7.68 2.25
CA LEU A 153 -31.37 6.28 1.91
C LEU A 153 -32.61 5.75 2.65
N LEU A 154 -32.78 6.10 3.93
CA LEU A 154 -33.98 5.81 4.71
C LEU A 154 -35.22 6.48 4.11
N GLY A 155 -35.09 7.72 3.66
CA GLY A 155 -36.11 8.44 2.88
C GLY A 155 -36.34 7.90 1.47
N LYS A 156 -35.81 6.71 1.13
CA LYS A 156 -35.94 6.01 -0.16
C LYS A 156 -35.54 6.88 -1.38
N GLN A 157 -34.64 7.84 -1.21
CA GLN A 157 -34.17 8.66 -2.33
C GLN A 157 -33.32 7.83 -3.31
N LYS A 158 -33.47 8.09 -4.62
CA LYS A 158 -32.67 7.43 -5.65
C LYS A 158 -31.18 7.70 -5.46
N LEU A 159 -30.35 6.65 -5.52
CA LEU A 159 -28.90 6.71 -5.29
C LEU A 159 -28.19 7.76 -6.14
N ARG A 160 -28.52 7.84 -7.44
CA ARG A 160 -27.97 8.84 -8.37
C ARG A 160 -28.28 10.28 -7.95
N LYS A 161 -29.46 10.50 -7.36
CA LYS A 161 -29.87 11.82 -6.85
C LYS A 161 -29.06 12.20 -5.62
N ILE A 162 -28.83 11.25 -4.71
CA ILE A 162 -28.01 11.44 -3.50
C ILE A 162 -26.56 11.78 -3.88
N ALA A 163 -25.97 10.99 -4.79
CA ALA A 163 -24.60 11.19 -5.28
C ALA A 163 -24.40 12.59 -5.87
N LYS A 164 -25.31 13.01 -6.76
CA LYS A 164 -25.26 14.34 -7.40
C LYS A 164 -25.45 15.48 -6.41
N GLN A 165 -26.33 15.34 -5.42
CA GLN A 165 -26.60 16.38 -4.42
C GLN A 165 -25.47 16.53 -3.40
N LYS A 166 -24.75 15.44 -3.08
CA LYS A 166 -23.67 15.44 -2.11
C LYS A 166 -22.27 15.54 -2.72
N GLY A 167 -22.17 15.57 -4.05
CA GLY A 167 -20.90 15.70 -4.75
C GLY A 167 -19.96 14.50 -4.56
N ILE A 168 -20.53 13.30 -4.34
CA ILE A 168 -19.75 12.08 -4.06
C ILE A 168 -19.95 11.03 -5.16
N PRO A 169 -18.96 10.13 -5.37
CA PRO A 169 -19.09 9.04 -6.33
C PRO A 169 -20.30 8.16 -6.04
N ILE A 170 -21.01 7.73 -7.08
CA ILE A 170 -22.18 6.84 -6.96
C ILE A 170 -21.81 5.52 -6.29
N GLU A 171 -20.60 5.02 -6.52
CA GLU A 171 -20.05 3.82 -5.91
C GLU A 171 -19.99 3.92 -4.39
N THR A 172 -19.62 5.10 -3.86
CA THR A 172 -19.60 5.38 -2.42
C THR A 172 -21.00 5.29 -1.83
N VAL A 173 -22.01 5.82 -2.53
CA VAL A 173 -23.41 5.74 -2.09
C VAL A 173 -23.91 4.29 -2.10
N TYR A 174 -23.57 3.52 -3.13
CA TYR A 174 -23.89 2.08 -3.20
C TYR A 174 -23.25 1.31 -2.04
N ARG A 175 -21.97 1.57 -1.74
CA ARG A 175 -21.25 0.96 -0.63
C ARG A 175 -21.94 1.24 0.71
N ILE A 176 -22.25 2.51 0.98
CA ILE A 176 -22.93 2.93 2.22
C ILE A 176 -24.30 2.24 2.34
N GLN A 177 -25.07 2.16 1.25
CA GLN A 177 -26.35 1.45 1.26
C GLN A 177 -26.19 -0.03 1.61
N GLN A 178 -25.19 -0.70 1.05
CA GLN A 178 -24.93 -2.12 1.32
C GLN A 178 -24.49 -2.35 2.77
N GLU A 179 -23.61 -1.50 3.30
CA GLU A 179 -23.19 -1.52 4.71
C GLU A 179 -24.38 -1.31 5.64
N PHE A 180 -25.24 -0.34 5.34
CA PHE A 180 -26.46 -0.07 6.11
C PHE A 180 -27.42 -1.27 6.11
N LYS A 181 -27.65 -1.91 4.95
CA LYS A 181 -28.48 -3.13 4.87
C LYS A 181 -27.93 -4.28 5.71
N ARG A 182 -26.61 -4.49 5.69
CA ARG A 182 -25.95 -5.52 6.52
C ARG A 182 -26.11 -5.24 8.01
N LEU A 183 -25.97 -3.98 8.43
CA LEU A 183 -26.17 -3.57 9.83
C LEU A 183 -27.62 -3.76 10.26
N LYS A 184 -28.60 -3.38 9.41
CA LYS A 184 -30.03 -3.63 9.68
C LYS A 184 -30.30 -5.12 9.90
N LEU A 185 -29.77 -5.98 9.02
CA LEU A 185 -29.95 -7.42 9.12
C LEU A 185 -29.28 -8.01 10.37
N ALA A 186 -28.06 -7.59 10.70
CA ALA A 186 -27.38 -8.01 11.92
C ALA A 186 -28.13 -7.58 13.18
N PHE A 187 -28.71 -6.37 13.18
CA PHE A 187 -29.52 -5.87 14.29
C PHE A 187 -30.81 -6.68 14.47
N ILE A 188 -31.51 -7.01 13.38
CA ILE A 188 -32.70 -7.88 13.42
C ILE A 188 -32.32 -9.26 13.99
N LEU A 189 -31.25 -9.88 13.50
CA LEU A 189 -30.78 -11.18 14.01
C LEU A 189 -30.43 -11.13 15.49
N ALA A 190 -29.76 -10.07 15.95
CA ALA A 190 -29.43 -9.88 17.36
C ALA A 190 -30.67 -9.75 18.24
N ILE A 191 -31.68 -8.98 17.81
CA ILE A 191 -32.96 -8.87 18.52
C ILE A 191 -33.66 -10.23 18.59
N CYS A 192 -33.74 -10.97 17.47
CA CYS A 192 -34.34 -12.29 17.44
C CYS A 192 -33.63 -13.25 18.41
N PHE A 193 -32.30 -13.20 18.47
CA PHE A 193 -31.51 -14.02 19.39
C PHE A 193 -31.76 -13.67 20.87
N ILE A 194 -31.83 -12.37 21.20
CA ILE A 194 -32.17 -11.91 22.55
C ILE A 194 -33.58 -12.35 22.93
N LEU A 195 -34.55 -12.18 22.02
CA LEU A 195 -35.93 -12.61 22.23
C LEU A 195 -35.98 -14.12 22.50
N ALA A 196 -35.29 -14.94 21.72
CA ALA A 196 -35.22 -16.38 21.94
C ALA A 196 -34.67 -16.72 23.34
N ILE A 197 -33.56 -16.11 23.77
CA ILE A 197 -33.01 -16.31 25.12
C ILE A 197 -34.01 -15.91 26.21
N THR A 198 -34.68 -14.76 26.05
CA THR A 198 -35.68 -14.32 27.03
C THR A 198 -36.88 -15.27 27.09
N THR A 199 -37.34 -15.79 25.94
CA THR A 199 -38.43 -16.78 25.93
C THR A 199 -38.05 -18.08 26.64
N ILE A 200 -36.80 -18.54 26.47
CA ILE A 200 -36.28 -19.74 27.18
C ILE A 200 -36.25 -19.49 28.68
N LYS A 201 -35.65 -18.38 29.14
CA LYS A 201 -35.59 -18.03 30.56
C LYS A 201 -36.96 -17.83 31.22
N VAL A 202 -37.90 -17.21 30.50
CA VAL A 202 -39.27 -17.04 31.00
C VAL A 202 -39.97 -18.39 31.12
N THR A 203 -39.74 -19.32 30.19
CA THR A 203 -40.29 -20.68 30.27
C THR A 203 -39.71 -21.47 31.45
N GLU A 204 -38.41 -21.33 31.75
CA GLU A 204 -37.78 -21.94 32.93
C GLU A 204 -38.33 -21.37 34.25
N ASN A 205 -38.54 -20.05 34.34
CA ASN A 205 -39.00 -19.40 35.57
C ASN A 205 -40.51 -19.53 35.84
N PHE A 206 -41.32 -19.81 34.82
CA PHE A 206 -42.79 -19.88 34.92
C PHE A 206 -43.36 -21.21 34.42
N SER A 207 -42.65 -22.33 34.67
CA SER A 207 -43.04 -23.68 34.22
C SER A 207 -44.45 -24.09 34.65
N ASP A 208 -44.96 -23.52 35.74
CA ASP A 208 -46.22 -23.96 36.35
C ASP A 208 -47.45 -23.21 35.81
N ASN A 209 -47.28 -22.15 35.02
CA ASN A 209 -48.36 -21.31 34.52
C ASN A 209 -48.50 -21.35 32.99
N LEU A 210 -49.25 -22.35 32.51
CA LEU A 210 -49.55 -22.63 31.11
C LEU A 210 -50.09 -21.41 30.32
N LEU A 211 -50.87 -20.53 30.97
CA LEU A 211 -51.42 -19.31 30.34
C LEU A 211 -50.35 -18.27 30.00
N ILE A 212 -49.31 -18.14 30.83
CA ILE A 212 -48.20 -17.20 30.60
C ILE A 212 -47.35 -17.70 29.42
N GLN A 213 -47.13 -19.00 29.33
CA GLN A 213 -46.37 -19.63 28.24
C GLN A 213 -47.06 -19.44 26.87
N ILE A 214 -48.38 -19.64 26.80
CA ILE A 214 -49.17 -19.37 25.59
C ILE A 214 -49.09 -17.89 25.20
N GLY A 215 -49.24 -16.98 26.17
CA GLY A 215 -49.14 -15.54 25.94
C GLY A 215 -47.79 -15.12 25.36
N VAL A 216 -46.68 -15.63 25.92
CA VAL A 216 -45.33 -15.33 25.44
C VAL A 216 -45.09 -15.88 24.03
N CYS A 217 -45.61 -17.07 23.72
CA CYS A 217 -45.45 -17.69 22.40
C CYS A 217 -46.25 -16.96 21.31
N VAL A 218 -47.45 -16.47 21.64
CA VAL A 218 -48.29 -15.66 20.73
C VAL A 218 -47.66 -14.29 20.48
N VAL A 219 -47.11 -13.65 21.51
CA VAL A 219 -46.43 -12.36 21.35
C VAL A 219 -45.15 -12.51 20.54
N SER A 220 -44.36 -13.57 20.75
CA SER A 220 -43.14 -13.80 19.96
C SER A 220 -43.46 -14.08 18.49
N THR A 221 -44.48 -14.90 18.21
CA THR A 221 -44.92 -15.14 16.82
C THR A 221 -45.47 -13.88 16.15
N LEU A 222 -46.24 -13.05 16.84
CA LEU A 222 -46.72 -11.78 16.30
C LEU A 222 -45.57 -10.80 16.00
N VAL A 223 -44.56 -10.72 16.85
CA VAL A 223 -43.37 -9.88 16.62
C VAL A 223 -42.55 -10.38 15.44
N ILE A 224 -42.40 -11.70 15.30
CA ILE A 224 -41.72 -12.31 14.14
C ILE A 224 -42.53 -12.03 12.86
N LEU A 225 -43.84 -12.22 12.89
CA LEU A 225 -44.72 -12.00 11.74
C LEU A 225 -44.75 -10.54 11.29
N TYR A 226 -44.74 -9.59 12.23
CA TYR A 226 -44.67 -8.16 11.94
C TYR A 226 -43.33 -7.78 11.29
N ASN A 227 -42.22 -8.33 11.80
CA ASN A 227 -40.90 -8.10 11.23
C ASN A 227 -40.75 -8.73 9.84
N THR A 228 -41.35 -9.90 9.58
CA THR A 228 -41.31 -10.52 8.24
C THR A 228 -42.21 -9.81 7.23
N LEU A 229 -43.40 -9.36 7.64
CA LEU A 229 -44.32 -8.61 6.77
C LEU A 229 -43.82 -7.19 6.43
N SER A 230 -43.18 -6.51 7.38
CA SER A 230 -42.55 -5.20 7.10
C SER A 230 -41.34 -5.29 6.15
N ASP A 231 -40.78 -6.49 5.95
CA ASP A 231 -39.75 -6.75 4.95
C ASP A 231 -40.33 -7.22 3.59
N SER A 232 -41.52 -7.82 3.54
CA SER A 232 -42.13 -8.25 2.25
C SER A 232 -42.72 -7.10 1.43
N GLU A 233 -43.17 -6.01 2.07
CA GLU A 233 -43.56 -4.75 1.40
C GLU A 233 -42.38 -4.00 0.74
N GLN A 234 -41.14 -4.52 0.86
CA GLN A 234 -39.94 -3.96 0.24
C GLN A 234 -39.55 -4.63 -1.10
N SER A 235 -40.41 -5.49 -1.68
CA SER A 235 -40.22 -6.12 -2.99
C SER A 235 -40.69 -5.23 -4.14
#